data_AF-A0A957KAN7-F1
#
_entry.id   AF-A0A957KAN7-F1
#
_cell.length_a   1.000
_cell.length_b   1.000
_cell.length_c   1.000
_cell.angle_alpha   90.00
_cell.angle_beta   90.00
_cell.angle_gamma   90.00
#
_symmetry.space_group_name_H-M   'P 1'
#
loop_
_entity.id
_entity.type
_entity.pdbx_description
1 polymer ?
#
loop_
_entity_poly.entity_id
_entity_poly.type
_entity_poly.pdbx_seq_one_letter_code
_entity_poly.pdbx_strand_id
1 'polypeptide(L)'
;MGTAVAQSLSLNVTIYYDANQNFMPELTEGVMEVAVALYDATTGQLLAFGYTNESGIVRFAGVMTSGPVRVTIPFLNYVQTIAPGQSELRLRIAPRQLPNIIP
;
A
#
# COMPACT_ATOMS: atom_id res chain seq x y z
N MET A 1 -31.17 -7.85 -6.86
CA MET A 1 -29.77 -7.42 -7.10
C MET A 1 -29.68 -5.95 -6.70
N GLY A 2 -29.11 -5.63 -5.53
CA GLY A 2 -28.91 -4.24 -5.12
C GLY A 2 -27.81 -3.61 -5.97
N THR A 3 -28.03 -2.43 -6.54
CA THR A 3 -27.00 -1.69 -7.26
C THR A 3 -25.95 -1.23 -6.25
N ALA A 4 -24.71 -1.70 -6.40
CA ALA A 4 -23.60 -1.20 -5.62
C ALA A 4 -23.44 0.30 -5.92
N VAL A 5 -23.52 1.14 -4.88
CA VAL A 5 -23.39 2.59 -5.01
C VAL A 5 -21.92 2.95 -5.16
N ALA A 6 -21.61 3.77 -6.17
CA ALA A 6 -20.28 4.34 -6.30
C ALA A 6 -19.98 5.23 -5.09
N GLN A 7 -18.79 5.06 -4.53
CA GLN A 7 -18.27 5.81 -3.41
C GLN A 7 -16.85 6.30 -3.72
N SER A 8 -16.47 7.38 -3.05
CA SER A 8 -15.13 7.96 -3.15
C SER A 8 -14.22 7.34 -2.10
N LEU A 9 -13.12 6.72 -2.54
CA LEU A 9 -12.05 6.20 -1.71
C LEU A 9 -10.90 7.21 -1.63
N SER A 10 -10.39 7.42 -0.42
CA SER A 10 -9.08 8.03 -0.18
C SER A 10 -8.23 7.06 0.63
N LEU A 11 -7.04 6.72 0.11
CA LEU A 11 -6.15 5.71 0.68
C LEU A 11 -4.72 6.24 0.69
N ASN A 12 -4.10 6.23 1.87
CA ASN A 12 -2.67 6.44 2.03
C ASN A 12 -1.99 5.07 2.14
N VAL A 13 -1.02 4.81 1.27
CA VAL A 13 -0.16 3.63 1.36
C VAL A 13 1.24 4.09 1.77
N THR A 14 1.71 3.57 2.90
CA THR A 14 3.06 3.83 3.43
C THR A 14 3.88 2.56 3.37
N ILE A 15 5.02 2.60 2.69
CA ILE A 15 5.98 1.50 2.60
C ILE A 15 7.26 1.95 3.28
N TYR A 16 7.69 1.21 4.29
CA TYR A 16 8.84 1.60 5.11
C TYR A 16 9.72 0.40 5.48
N TYR A 17 11.03 0.64 5.51
CA TYR A 17 12.03 -0.28 6.01
C TYR A 17 12.30 0.02 7.48
N ASP A 18 11.78 -0.84 8.36
CA ASP A 18 11.78 -0.68 9.82
C ASP A 18 13.18 -1.01 10.39
N ALA A 19 14.14 -0.11 10.14
CA ALA A 19 15.54 -0.32 10.45
C ALA A 19 15.79 -0.42 11.96
N ASN A 20 15.03 0.33 12.74
CA ASN A 20 15.15 0.40 14.19
C ASN A 20 14.24 -0.61 14.94
N GLN A 21 13.44 -1.39 14.20
CA GLN A 21 12.56 -2.44 14.71
C GLN A 21 11.47 -1.97 15.67
N ASN A 22 11.00 -0.72 15.55
CA ASN A 22 10.00 -0.13 16.42
C ASN A 22 8.55 -0.28 15.90
N PHE A 23 8.37 -0.86 14.70
CA PHE A 23 7.08 -1.06 14.04
C PHE A 23 6.30 0.24 13.75
N MET A 24 6.99 1.38 13.70
CA MET A 24 6.43 2.68 13.40
C MET A 24 7.18 3.32 12.24
N PRO A 25 6.51 3.75 11.16
CA PRO A 25 7.19 4.41 10.07
C PRO A 25 7.79 5.75 10.50
N GLU A 26 9.09 5.92 10.29
CA GLU A 26 9.79 7.19 10.49
C GLU A 26 10.15 7.88 9.17
N LEU A 27 10.46 9.19 9.24
CA LEU A 27 10.71 10.01 8.05
C LEU A 27 11.87 9.49 7.19
N THR A 28 12.86 8.85 7.83
CA THR A 28 14.06 8.30 7.18
C THR A 28 13.91 6.84 6.73
N GLU A 29 12.76 6.22 6.98
CA GLU A 29 12.52 4.80 6.70
C GLU A 29 11.67 4.56 5.45
N GLY A 30 11.20 5.64 4.81
CA GLY A 30 10.40 5.59 3.60
C GLY A 30 11.11 4.90 2.44
N VAL A 31 10.41 3.99 1.77
CA VAL A 31 10.91 3.38 0.53
C VAL A 31 10.31 4.12 -0.66
N MET A 32 11.13 4.92 -1.33
CA MET A 32 10.73 5.77 -2.46
C MET A 32 10.60 4.99 -3.77
N GLU A 33 9.89 5.59 -4.74
CA GLU A 33 9.74 5.09 -6.12
C GLU A 33 9.15 3.69 -6.26
N VAL A 34 8.41 3.22 -5.24
CA VAL A 34 7.72 1.94 -5.29
C VAL A 34 6.36 2.11 -5.97
N ALA A 35 6.15 1.34 -7.04
CA ALA A 35 4.89 1.30 -7.77
C ALA A 35 3.76 0.70 -6.94
N VAL A 36 2.63 1.42 -6.85
CA VAL A 36 1.40 0.96 -6.20
C VAL A 36 0.22 1.14 -7.14
N ALA A 37 -0.54 0.07 -7.34
CA ALA A 37 -1.73 0.08 -8.19
C ALA A 37 -2.98 -0.35 -7.39
N LEU A 38 -4.08 0.36 -7.62
CA LEU A 38 -5.41 0.06 -7.09
C LEU A 38 -6.27 -0.54 -8.20
N TYR A 39 -6.84 -1.71 -7.94
CA TYR A 39 -7.78 -2.37 -8.84
C TYR A 39 -9.14 -2.54 -8.16
N ASP A 40 -10.21 -2.47 -8.94
CA ASP A 40 -11.52 -2.94 -8.48
C ASP A 40 -11.43 -4.45 -8.21
N ALA A 41 -11.81 -4.88 -7.00
CA ALA A 41 -11.60 -6.25 -6.58
C ALA A 41 -12.54 -7.25 -7.29
N THR A 42 -13.64 -6.80 -7.88
CA THR A 42 -14.62 -7.65 -8.56
C THR A 42 -14.33 -7.79 -10.05
N THR A 43 -14.03 -6.68 -10.71
CA THR A 43 -13.83 -6.62 -12.16
C THR A 43 -12.36 -6.71 -12.57
N GLY A 44 -11.43 -6.43 -11.65
CA GLY A 44 -10.01 -6.33 -11.95
C GLY A 44 -9.62 -5.07 -12.72
N GLN A 45 -10.52 -4.11 -12.90
CA GLN A 45 -10.24 -2.84 -13.57
C GLN A 45 -9.21 -2.02 -12.78
N LEU A 46 -8.22 -1.43 -13.46
CA LEU A 46 -7.31 -0.46 -12.84
C LEU A 46 -8.08 0.84 -12.50
N LEU A 47 -8.04 1.22 -11.23
CA LEU A 47 -8.70 2.43 -10.71
C LEU A 47 -7.72 3.59 -10.56
N ALA A 48 -6.52 3.32 -10.04
CA ALA A 48 -5.49 4.33 -9.84
C ALA A 48 -4.10 3.70 -9.76
N PHE A 49 -3.08 4.52 -10.00
CA PHE A 49 -1.68 4.13 -9.97
C PHE A 49 -0.80 5.29 -9.50
N GLY A 50 0.27 5.00 -8.78
CA GLY A 50 1.23 6.00 -8.33
C GLY A 50 2.51 5.39 -7.77
N TYR A 51 3.44 6.25 -7.41
CA TYR A 51 4.72 5.89 -6.80
C TYR A 51 4.85 6.52 -5.42
N THR A 52 5.53 5.83 -4.50
CA THR A 52 5.86 6.38 -3.18
C THR A 52 6.87 7.52 -3.29
N ASN A 53 6.72 8.54 -2.44
CA ASN A 53 7.67 9.65 -2.30
C ASN A 53 8.84 9.29 -1.36
N GLU A 54 9.69 10.28 -1.04
CA GLU A 54 10.84 10.12 -0.12
C GLU A 54 10.46 9.60 1.27
N SER A 55 9.25 9.91 1.76
CA SER A 55 8.74 9.40 3.03
C SER A 55 8.08 8.02 2.90
N GLY A 56 8.17 7.38 1.73
CA GLY A 56 7.56 6.07 1.46
C GLY A 56 6.05 6.11 1.26
N ILE A 57 5.47 7.28 1.01
CA ILE A 57 4.02 7.48 0.96
C ILE A 57 3.56 7.71 -0.48
N VAL A 58 2.50 7.00 -0.88
CA VAL A 58 1.66 7.37 -2.02
C VAL A 58 0.24 7.65 -1.52
N ARG A 59 -0.36 8.74 -2.00
CA ARG A 59 -1.70 9.17 -1.62
C ARG A 59 -2.64 9.06 -2.81
N PHE A 60 -3.72 8.31 -2.63
CA PHE A 60 -4.83 8.25 -3.56
C PHE A 60 -6.01 9.00 -2.95
N ALA A 61 -6.56 9.97 -3.67
CA ALA A 61 -7.71 10.74 -3.23
C ALA A 61 -8.76 10.76 -4.33
N GLY A 62 -10.03 10.65 -3.94
CA GLY A 62 -11.13 10.74 -4.90
C GLY A 62 -11.25 9.55 -5.85
N VAL A 63 -10.74 8.37 -5.48
CA VAL A 63 -10.82 7.19 -6.35
C VAL A 63 -12.23 6.63 -6.29
N MET A 64 -12.94 6.65 -7.42
CA MET A 64 -14.31 6.11 -7.48
C MET A 64 -14.28 4.59 -7.52
N THR A 65 -15.05 3.94 -6.65
CA THR A 65 -15.24 2.49 -6.64
C THR A 65 -16.64 2.15 -6.15
N SER A 66 -17.20 1.01 -6.57
CA SER A 66 -18.47 0.49 -6.04
C SER A 66 -18.29 -0.58 -4.97
N GLY A 67 -17.06 -0.87 -4.54
CA GLY A 67 -16.79 -2.01 -3.65
C GLY A 67 -15.37 -2.04 -3.08
N PRO A 68 -14.91 -3.22 -2.63
CA PRO A 68 -13.54 -3.40 -2.16
C PRO A 68 -12.51 -3.14 -3.26
N VAL A 69 -11.33 -2.67 -2.87
CA VAL A 69 -10.22 -2.35 -3.77
C VAL A 69 -9.05 -3.28 -3.49
N ARG A 70 -8.45 -3.85 -4.52
CA ARG A 70 -7.22 -4.65 -4.44
C ARG A 70 -6.02 -3.73 -4.67
N VAL A 71 -5.22 -3.54 -3.63
CA VAL A 71 -3.91 -2.88 -3.69
C VAL A 71 -2.88 -3.91 -4.14
N THR A 72 -2.02 -3.54 -5.07
CA THR A 72 -0.88 -4.35 -5.50
C THR A 72 0.39 -3.54 -5.46
N ILE A 73 1.47 -4.16 -4.97
CA ILE A 73 2.83 -3.59 -4.94
C ILE A 73 3.74 -4.64 -5.60
N PRO A 74 3.91 -4.58 -6.94
CA PRO A 74 4.51 -5.69 -7.70
C PRO A 74 5.92 -6.03 -7.28
N PHE A 75 6.76 -5.03 -7.00
CA PHE A 75 8.15 -5.22 -6.60
C PHE A 75 8.31 -6.07 -5.33
N LEU A 76 7.33 -5.99 -4.43
CA LEU A 76 7.31 -6.72 -3.16
C LEU A 76 6.44 -7.99 -3.23
N ASN A 77 5.90 -8.33 -4.40
CA ASN A 77 4.92 -9.39 -4.59
C ASN A 77 3.77 -9.31 -3.56
N TYR A 78 3.33 -8.09 -3.25
CA TYR A 78 2.34 -7.84 -2.20
C TYR A 78 0.99 -7.51 -2.81
N VAL A 79 -0.05 -8.14 -2.26
CA VAL A 79 -1.45 -7.91 -2.65
C VAL A 79 -2.30 -7.87 -1.38
N GLN A 80 -3.14 -6.84 -1.26
CA GLN A 80 -4.13 -6.75 -0.18
C GLN A 80 -5.45 -6.22 -0.72
N THR A 81 -6.56 -6.84 -0.30
CA THR A 81 -7.90 -6.29 -0.49
C THR A 81 -8.24 -5.36 0.66
N ILE A 82 -8.65 -4.14 0.33
CA ILE A 82 -9.04 -3.08 1.25
C ILE A 82 -10.55 -2.93 1.18
N ALA A 83 -11.20 -2.99 2.34
CA ALA A 83 -12.64 -2.79 2.45
C ALA A 83 -13.01 -1.31 2.37
N PRO A 84 -14.25 -0.97 1.95
CA PRO A 84 -14.77 0.39 2.07
C PRO A 84 -14.57 0.97 3.48
N GLY A 85 -14.18 2.25 3.55
CA GLY A 85 -13.97 2.97 4.81
C GLY A 85 -12.56 2.86 5.40
N GLN A 86 -11.70 1.97 4.90
CA GLN A 86 -10.28 1.99 5.25
C GLN A 86 -9.55 3.07 4.46
N SER A 87 -8.76 3.90 5.15
CA SER A 87 -8.03 5.02 4.55
C SER A 87 -6.51 4.92 4.66
N GLU A 88 -6.01 3.87 5.30
CA GLU A 88 -4.58 3.68 5.53
C GLU A 88 -4.15 2.22 5.33
N LEU A 89 -3.03 2.04 4.66
CA LEU A 89 -2.30 0.78 4.51
C LEU A 89 -0.83 1.05 4.84
N ARG A 90 -0.27 0.31 5.80
CA ARG A 90 1.15 0.36 6.14
C ARG A 90 1.80 -0.98 5.84
N LEU A 91 2.76 -0.99 4.92
CA LEU A 91 3.57 -2.15 4.59
C LEU A 91 4.97 -2.02 5.19
N ARG A 92 5.23 -2.85 6.20
CA ARG A 92 6.51 -2.94 6.87
C ARG A 92 7.44 -3.92 6.15
N ILE A 93 8.65 -3.48 5.84
CA ILE A 93 9.75 -4.33 5.41
C ILE A 93 10.67 -4.55 6.61
N ALA A 94 10.80 -5.80 7.05
CA ALA A 94 11.67 -6.14 8.16
C ALA A 94 13.15 -6.12 7.73
N PRO A 95 14.07 -5.69 8.61
CA PRO A 95 15.48 -5.68 8.31
C PRO A 95 16.04 -7.10 8.17
N ARG A 96 16.92 -7.29 7.19
CA ARG A 96 17.60 -8.57 6.99
C ARG A 96 18.55 -8.81 8.16
N GLN A 97 18.28 -9.86 8.93
CA GLN A 97 19.20 -10.34 9.97
C GLN A 97 20.46 -10.90 9.29
N LEU A 98 21.62 -10.32 9.57
CA LEU A 98 22.90 -10.91 9.16
C LEU A 98 23.19 -12.13 10.02
N PRO A 99 23.79 -13.21 9.48
CA PRO A 99 24.22 -14.34 10.29
C PRO A 99 25.16 -13.87 11.41
N ASN A 100 24.86 -14.24 12.67
CA ASN A 100 25.71 -13.96 13.83
C ASN A 100 27.00 -14.81 13.89
N ILE A 101 27.37 -15.45 12.78
CA ILE A 101 28.54 -16.33 12.67
C ILE A 101 29.33 -15.91 11.45
N ILE A 102 30.49 -15.32 11.68
CA ILE A 102 31.57 -15.21 10.71
C ILE A 102 32.42 -16.48 10.91
N PRO A 103 32.68 -17.30 9.87
CA PRO A 103 33.54 -18.48 9.97
C PRO A 103 34.96 -18.16 10.44
#